data_AF-J3I476-F1
#
_entry.id   AF-J3I476-F1
#
_cell.length_a   1.000
_cell.length_b   1.000
_cell.length_c   1.000
_cell.angle_alpha   90.00
_cell.angle_beta   90.00
_cell.angle_gamma   90.00
#
_symmetry.space_group_name_H-M   'P 1'
#
loop_
_entity.id
_entity.type
_entity.pdbx_description
1 polymer ?
#
loop_
_entity_poly.entity_id
_entity_poly.type
_entity_poly.pdbx_seq_one_letter_code
_entity_poly.pdbx_strand_id
1 'polypeptide(L)'
;MKQSRLMSFMETILSTAIGFAVALLTQIFVFPLFGFHPALLENLMITAIFTVVSIARQFVMRRIFEALHIRRPLSAFVQAVVAERFRQIEQEGWSIEHDDLQHDPGELAQAGATYALHAGEPLAEEKSPPVTWPWAWSWWKPAGFRRDLVKACALIIAEGEKFDRARKRGK
;
A
#
# COMPACT_ATOMS: atom_id res chain seq x y z
N MET A 1 1.01 3.38 -0.49
CA MET A 1 2.21 3.30 -1.34
C MET A 1 1.81 2.97 -2.76
N LYS A 2 1.96 3.90 -3.71
CA LYS A 2 1.82 3.59 -5.14
C LYS A 2 3.04 2.78 -5.55
N GLN A 3 2.86 1.52 -5.90
CA GLN A 3 3.91 0.72 -6.53
C GLN A 3 4.41 1.50 -7.76
N SER A 4 5.65 1.97 -7.73
CA SER A 4 6.19 2.76 -8.84
C SER A 4 6.33 1.85 -10.07
N ARG A 5 6.14 2.39 -11.28
CA ARG A 5 6.29 1.61 -12.52
C ARG A 5 7.67 0.95 -12.61
N LEU A 6 8.69 1.63 -12.07
CA LEU A 6 10.06 1.12 -11.96
C LEU A 6 10.16 -0.07 -10.99
N MET A 7 9.48 0.01 -9.84
CA MET A 7 9.48 -1.07 -8.85
C MET A 7 8.77 -2.33 -9.37
N SER A 8 7.64 -2.19 -10.06
CA SER A 8 6.95 -3.32 -10.71
C SER A 8 7.76 -3.94 -11.85
N PHE A 9 8.48 -3.11 -12.61
CA PHE A 9 9.40 -3.57 -13.65
C PHE A 9 10.57 -4.37 -13.06
N MET A 10 11.21 -3.84 -12.01
CA MET A 10 12.28 -4.55 -11.29
C MET A 10 11.81 -5.86 -10.68
N GLU A 11 10.61 -5.88 -10.08
CA GLU A 11 10.01 -7.09 -9.50
C GLU A 11 9.80 -8.19 -10.56
N THR A 12 9.36 -7.79 -11.75
CA THR A 12 9.16 -8.72 -12.88
C THR A 12 10.48 -9.27 -13.41
N ILE A 13 11.49 -8.41 -13.57
CA ILE A 13 12.84 -8.83 -14.00
C ILE A 13 13.44 -9.78 -12.97
N LEU A 14 13.40 -9.42 -11.68
CA LEU A 14 13.98 -10.21 -10.62
C LEU A 14 13.30 -11.57 -10.50
N SER A 15 11.97 -11.61 -10.53
CA SER A 15 11.21 -12.86 -10.50
C SER A 15 11.53 -13.75 -11.70
N THR A 16 11.68 -13.16 -12.90
CA THR A 16 12.02 -13.91 -14.12
C THR A 16 13.46 -14.45 -14.06
N ALA A 17 14.41 -13.63 -13.60
CA ALA A 17 15.82 -14.02 -13.45
C ALA A 17 16.00 -15.16 -12.44
N ILE A 18 15.29 -15.10 -11.30
CA ILE A 18 15.28 -16.18 -10.31
C ILE A 18 14.70 -17.47 -10.93
N GLY A 19 13.58 -17.36 -11.66
CA GLY A 19 12.97 -18.49 -12.34
C GLY A 19 13.90 -19.16 -13.35
N PHE A 20 14.61 -18.36 -14.16
CA PHE A 20 15.62 -18.84 -15.11
C PHE A 20 16.77 -19.55 -14.40
N ALA A 21 17.35 -18.93 -13.36
CA ALA A 21 18.49 -19.49 -12.64
C ALA A 21 18.14 -20.82 -11.97
N VAL A 22 16.98 -20.91 -11.29
CA VAL A 22 16.50 -22.15 -10.65
C VAL A 22 16.26 -23.24 -11.69
N ALA A 23 15.65 -22.90 -12.84
CA ALA A 23 15.42 -23.86 -13.91
C ALA A 23 16.73 -24.40 -14.49
N LEU A 24 17.69 -23.51 -14.80
CA LEU A 24 18.99 -23.91 -15.35
C LEU A 24 19.78 -24.80 -14.38
N LEU A 25 19.83 -24.43 -13.09
CA LEU A 25 20.51 -25.22 -12.07
C LEU A 25 19.86 -26.59 -11.90
N THR A 26 18.54 -26.64 -11.87
CA THR A 26 17.79 -27.90 -11.77
C THR A 26 18.13 -28.80 -12.96
N GLN A 27 18.19 -28.27 -14.18
CA GLN A 27 18.56 -29.06 -15.36
C GLN A 27 19.98 -29.61 -15.26
N ILE A 28 20.94 -28.78 -14.84
CA ILE A 28 22.35 -29.19 -14.67
C ILE A 28 22.51 -30.33 -13.67
N PHE A 29 21.74 -30.35 -12.57
CA PHE A 29 21.86 -31.39 -11.55
C PHE A 29 20.94 -32.59 -11.76
N VAL A 30 19.73 -32.36 -12.29
CA VAL A 30 18.69 -33.39 -12.40
C VAL A 30 18.80 -34.16 -13.71
N PHE A 31 19.09 -33.53 -14.85
CA PHE A 31 19.19 -34.24 -16.13
C PHE A 31 20.29 -35.33 -16.16
N PRO A 32 21.48 -35.10 -15.58
CA PRO A 32 22.48 -36.15 -15.47
C PRO A 32 22.03 -37.38 -14.65
N LEU A 33 21.15 -37.20 -13.66
CA LEU A 33 20.59 -38.31 -12.88
C LEU A 33 19.70 -39.24 -13.74
N PHE A 34 19.16 -38.73 -14.85
CA PHE A 34 18.39 -39.49 -15.83
C PHE A 34 19.22 -39.96 -17.03
N GLY A 35 20.56 -39.79 -16.98
CA GLY A 35 21.47 -40.14 -18.08
C GLY A 35 21.41 -39.18 -19.27
N PHE A 36 20.78 -38.01 -19.10
CA PHE A 36 20.69 -37.00 -20.14
C PHE A 36 21.82 -35.98 -19.93
N HIS A 37 22.78 -35.95 -20.86
CA HIS A 37 23.92 -35.02 -20.85
C HIS A 37 23.83 -34.03 -22.03
N PRO A 38 22.84 -33.12 -22.02
CA PRO A 38 22.69 -32.13 -23.06
C PRO A 38 23.88 -31.18 -23.06
N ALA A 39 24.31 -30.78 -24.25
CA ALA A 39 25.33 -29.76 -24.41
C ALA A 39 24.85 -28.43 -23.78
N LEU A 40 25.80 -27.57 -23.37
CA LEU A 40 25.48 -26.29 -22.72
C LEU A 40 24.45 -25.46 -23.49
N LEU A 41 24.55 -25.44 -24.83
CA LEU A 41 23.62 -24.73 -25.70
C LEU A 41 22.20 -25.33 -25.66
N GLU A 42 22.07 -26.64 -25.60
CA GLU A 42 20.78 -27.34 -25.51
C GLU A 42 20.09 -27.05 -24.17
N ASN A 43 20.84 -27.05 -23.06
CA ASN A 43 20.33 -26.64 -21.74
C ASN A 43 19.87 -25.17 -21.72
N LEU A 44 20.63 -24.27 -22.36
CA LEU A 44 20.23 -22.86 -22.47
C LEU A 44 18.92 -22.70 -23.25
N MET A 45 18.74 -23.44 -24.36
CA MET A 45 17.51 -23.41 -25.15
C MET A 45 16.31 -23.95 -24.36
N ILE A 46 16.48 -25.06 -23.65
CA ILE A 46 15.42 -25.63 -22.79
C ILE A 46 15.04 -24.64 -21.69
N THR A 47 16.02 -24.03 -21.02
CA THR A 47 15.77 -23.00 -19.99
C THR A 47 15.06 -21.77 -20.56
N ALA A 48 15.43 -21.31 -21.75
CA ALA A 48 14.77 -20.19 -22.42
C ALA A 48 13.28 -20.50 -22.68
N ILE A 49 12.96 -21.70 -23.17
CA ILE A 49 11.58 -22.15 -23.38
C ILE A 49 10.80 -22.16 -22.05
N PHE A 50 11.37 -22.74 -20.99
CA PHE A 50 10.72 -22.76 -19.67
C PHE A 50 10.50 -21.34 -19.12
N THR A 51 11.40 -20.41 -19.40
CA THR A 51 11.26 -19.01 -19.00
C THR A 51 10.08 -18.36 -19.71
N VAL A 52 9.95 -18.56 -21.03
CA VAL A 52 8.79 -18.07 -21.80
C VAL A 52 7.48 -18.67 -21.27
N VAL A 53 7.45 -19.99 -21.04
CA VAL A 53 6.26 -20.67 -20.48
C VAL A 53 5.92 -20.16 -19.08
N SER A 54 6.93 -19.91 -18.23
CA SER A 54 6.72 -19.38 -16.89
C SER A 54 6.13 -17.97 -16.93
N ILE A 55 6.66 -17.09 -17.78
CA ILE A 55 6.13 -15.74 -18.01
C ILE A 55 4.68 -15.82 -18.49
N ALA A 56 4.40 -16.66 -19.49
CA ALA A 56 3.06 -16.85 -20.04
C ALA A 56 2.07 -17.33 -18.96
N ARG A 57 2.43 -18.34 -18.16
CA ARG A 57 1.62 -18.83 -17.04
C ARG A 57 1.35 -17.71 -16.03
N GLN A 58 2.35 -16.93 -15.68
CA GLN A 58 2.22 -15.88 -14.66
C GLN A 58 1.33 -14.73 -15.16
N PHE A 59 1.42 -14.38 -16.45
CA PHE A 59 0.51 -13.46 -17.10
C PHE A 59 -0.93 -14.00 -17.12
N VAL A 60 -1.13 -15.26 -17.52
CA VAL A 60 -2.45 -15.91 -17.54
C VAL A 60 -3.07 -15.95 -16.15
N MET A 61 -2.32 -16.33 -15.11
CA MET A 61 -2.81 -16.34 -13.73
C MET A 61 -3.18 -14.94 -13.22
N ARG A 62 -2.36 -13.93 -13.53
CA ARG A 62 -2.69 -12.53 -13.21
C ARG A 62 -4.01 -12.12 -13.88
N ARG A 63 -4.19 -12.46 -15.15
CA ARG A 63 -5.41 -12.15 -15.91
C ARG A 63 -6.64 -12.88 -15.39
N ILE A 64 -6.49 -14.14 -14.98
CA ILE A 64 -7.55 -14.93 -14.34
C ILE A 64 -7.94 -14.31 -12.99
N PHE A 65 -6.97 -13.93 -12.15
CA PHE A 65 -7.28 -13.30 -10.85
C PHE A 65 -7.96 -11.94 -10.99
N GLU A 66 -7.60 -11.15 -12.01
CA GLU A 66 -8.32 -9.92 -12.37
C GLU A 66 -9.75 -10.23 -12.83
N ALA A 67 -9.93 -11.19 -13.73
CA ALA A 67 -11.25 -11.58 -14.24
C ALA A 67 -12.17 -12.11 -13.12
N LEU A 68 -11.62 -12.91 -12.20
CA LEU A 68 -12.31 -13.47 -11.05
C LEU A 68 -12.53 -12.46 -9.91
N HIS A 69 -12.08 -11.21 -10.04
CA HIS A 69 -12.19 -10.17 -9.01
C HIS A 69 -11.62 -10.58 -7.62
N ILE A 70 -10.70 -11.54 -7.58
CA ILE A 70 -10.11 -12.05 -6.34
C ILE A 70 -9.29 -10.95 -5.63
N ARG A 71 -8.82 -9.94 -6.37
CA ARG A 71 -8.24 -8.70 -5.83
C ARG A 71 -8.94 -7.49 -6.43
N ARG A 72 -9.80 -6.83 -5.66
CA ARG A 72 -10.29 -5.48 -6.04
C ARG A 72 -9.18 -4.46 -5.73
N PRO A 73 -8.59 -3.79 -6.75
CA PRO A 73 -7.57 -2.79 -6.48
C PRO A 73 -8.18 -1.62 -5.69
N LEU A 74 -7.46 -1.12 -4.68
CA LEU A 74 -7.89 0.06 -3.93
C LEU A 74 -8.01 1.26 -4.87
N SER A 75 -9.10 2.01 -4.75
CA SER A 75 -9.30 3.23 -5.54
C SER A 75 -8.20 4.26 -5.24
N ALA A 76 -7.97 5.19 -6.18
CA ALA A 76 -6.97 6.25 -6.00
C ALA A 76 -7.24 7.13 -4.76
N PHE A 77 -8.49 7.20 -4.30
CA PHE A 77 -8.85 7.89 -3.07
C PHE A 77 -8.41 7.11 -1.84
N VAL A 78 -8.74 5.81 -1.75
CA VAL A 78 -8.32 4.96 -0.61
C VAL A 78 -6.79 4.91 -0.51
N GLN A 79 -6.09 4.81 -1.64
CA GLN A 79 -4.62 4.87 -1.65
C GLN A 79 -4.07 6.18 -1.08
N ALA A 80 -4.77 7.31 -1.32
CA ALA A 80 -4.37 8.61 -0.78
C ALA A 80 -4.65 8.72 0.72
N VAL A 81 -5.76 8.16 1.22
CA VAL A 81 -6.05 8.06 2.66
C VAL A 81 -4.97 7.27 3.38
N VAL A 82 -4.62 6.09 2.85
CA VAL A 82 -3.53 5.27 3.43
C VAL A 82 -2.21 6.02 3.39
N ALA A 83 -1.88 6.69 2.29
CA ALA A 83 -0.66 7.47 2.19
C ALA A 83 -0.62 8.65 3.16
N GLU A 84 -1.75 9.33 3.39
CA GLU A 84 -1.86 10.40 4.37
C GLU A 84 -1.68 9.88 5.80
N ARG A 85 -2.26 8.72 6.14
CA ARG A 85 -2.05 8.09 7.45
C ARG A 85 -0.57 7.78 7.71
N PHE A 86 0.15 7.25 6.72
CA PHE A 86 1.59 7.05 6.83
C PHE A 86 2.36 8.37 6.92
N ARG A 87 1.98 9.40 6.15
CA ARG A 87 2.62 10.72 6.22
C ARG A 87 2.52 11.32 7.61
N GLN A 88 1.36 11.23 8.26
CA GLN A 88 1.13 11.69 9.63
C GLN A 88 2.06 10.99 10.63
N ILE A 89 2.22 9.67 10.50
CA ILE A 89 3.12 8.88 11.36
C ILE A 89 4.59 9.20 11.08
N GLU A 90 5.00 9.17 9.81
CA GLU A 90 6.40 9.20 9.39
C GLU A 90 7.00 10.60 9.37
N GLN A 91 6.22 11.61 8.98
CA GLN A 91 6.72 12.99 8.81
C GLN A 91 6.34 13.89 9.99
N GLU A 92 5.17 13.68 10.59
CA GLU A 92 4.69 14.51 11.70
C GLU A 92 4.96 13.86 13.06
N GLY A 93 5.40 12.59 13.07
CA GLY A 93 5.75 11.88 14.30
C GLY A 93 4.54 11.51 15.16
N TRP A 94 3.32 11.56 14.59
CA TRP A 94 2.09 11.16 15.26
C TRP A 94 2.04 9.63 15.31
N SER A 95 2.85 9.07 16.20
CA SER A 95 3.00 7.64 16.35
C SER A 95 1.71 7.02 16.89
N ILE A 96 1.64 5.69 16.80
CA ILE A 96 0.53 4.92 17.33
C ILE A 96 0.39 5.15 18.85
N GLU A 97 1.52 5.25 19.55
CA GLU A 97 1.60 5.51 20.98
C GLU A 97 1.20 6.95 21.32
N HIS A 98 1.57 7.92 20.49
CA HIS A 98 1.08 9.28 20.62
C HIS A 98 -0.45 9.31 20.55
N ASP A 99 -1.03 8.68 19.53
CA ASP A 99 -2.47 8.66 19.34
C ASP A 99 -3.21 8.01 20.51
N ASP A 100 -2.64 6.95 21.10
CA ASP A 100 -3.19 6.24 22.26
C ASP A 100 -3.09 7.03 23.57
N LEU A 101 -2.02 7.80 23.77
CA LEU A 101 -1.70 8.44 25.06
C LEU A 101 -2.10 9.92 25.14
N GLN A 102 -2.14 10.62 24.01
CA GLN A 102 -2.29 12.08 23.96
C GLN A 102 -3.70 12.53 23.53
N HIS A 103 -4.56 11.61 23.09
CA HIS A 103 -5.88 11.95 22.57
C HIS A 103 -7.00 11.17 23.25
N ASP A 104 -8.00 11.89 23.74
CA ASP A 104 -9.18 11.30 24.36
C ASP A 104 -10.02 10.50 23.33
N PRO A 105 -10.84 9.54 23.78
CA PRO A 105 -11.74 8.81 22.89
C PRO A 105 -12.62 9.76 22.06
N GLY A 106 -12.60 9.59 20.74
CA GLY A 106 -13.36 10.38 19.78
C GLY A 106 -12.68 11.65 19.27
N GLU A 107 -11.57 12.09 19.88
CA GLU A 107 -10.91 13.36 19.54
C GLU A 107 -10.35 13.37 18.11
N LEU A 108 -9.68 12.28 17.67
CA LEU A 108 -9.18 12.18 16.30
C LEU A 108 -10.35 12.09 15.30
N ALA A 109 -11.45 11.42 15.68
CA ALA A 109 -12.66 11.38 14.85
C ALA A 109 -13.33 12.75 14.74
N GLN A 110 -13.33 13.56 15.80
CA GLN A 110 -13.84 14.94 15.77
C GLN A 110 -13.01 15.82 14.84
N ALA A 111 -11.68 15.73 14.90
CA ALA A 111 -10.80 16.42 13.96
C ALA A 111 -11.06 15.97 12.51
N GLY A 112 -11.24 14.65 12.31
CA GLY A 112 -11.61 14.09 11.02
C GLY A 112 -12.95 14.61 10.50
N ALA A 113 -13.98 14.64 11.35
CA ALA A 113 -15.30 15.18 11.02
C ALA A 113 -15.23 16.67 10.66
N THR A 114 -14.40 17.45 11.37
CA THR A 114 -14.21 18.88 11.07
C THR A 114 -13.64 19.07 9.66
N TYR A 115 -12.63 18.29 9.25
CA TYR A 115 -12.15 18.33 7.87
C TYR A 115 -13.21 17.90 6.85
N ALA A 116 -14.07 16.93 7.19
CA ALA A 116 -15.10 16.44 6.29
C ALA A 116 -16.24 17.46 6.08
N LEU A 117 -16.70 18.10 7.16
CA LEU A 117 -17.77 19.10 7.13
C LEU A 117 -17.37 20.35 6.36
N HIS A 118 -16.11 20.78 6.53
CA HIS A 118 -15.58 22.02 5.92
C HIS A 118 -14.76 21.76 4.65
N ALA A 119 -14.88 20.57 4.06
CA ALA A 119 -14.09 20.19 2.89
C ALA A 119 -14.38 21.12 1.71
N GLY A 120 -13.35 21.83 1.24
CA GLY A 120 -13.48 22.70 0.07
C GLY A 120 -14.27 23.99 0.30
N GLU A 121 -14.62 24.32 1.53
CA GLU A 121 -15.15 25.64 1.85
C GLU A 121 -14.13 26.73 1.46
N PRO A 122 -14.59 27.87 0.90
CA PRO A 122 -13.72 29.00 0.67
C PRO A 122 -13.14 29.41 2.02
N LEU A 123 -11.81 29.36 2.12
CA LEU A 123 -11.12 29.86 3.30
C LEU A 123 -11.54 31.30 3.50
N ALA A 124 -12.14 31.62 4.65
CA ALA A 124 -12.17 33.01 5.09
C ALA A 124 -10.73 33.57 5.01
N GLU A 125 -10.57 34.88 4.76
CA GLU A 125 -9.25 35.51 4.63
C GLU A 125 -8.33 35.15 5.80
N GLU A 126 -8.94 34.90 6.96
CA GLU A 126 -8.35 34.23 8.11
C GLU A 126 -8.66 32.73 8.08
N LYS A 127 -7.64 31.88 7.95
CA LYS A 127 -7.73 30.40 8.03
C LYS A 127 -8.03 29.93 9.46
N SER A 128 -8.99 30.56 10.12
CA SER A 128 -9.39 30.21 11.47
C SER A 128 -10.04 28.83 11.46
N PRO A 129 -9.67 27.94 12.39
CA PRO A 129 -10.32 26.65 12.51
C PRO A 129 -11.80 26.80 12.85
N PRO A 130 -12.66 25.91 12.36
CA PRO A 130 -14.02 25.77 12.88
C PRO A 130 -14.01 25.52 14.39
N VAL A 131 -15.07 25.92 15.09
CA VAL A 131 -15.24 25.69 16.53
C VAL A 131 -15.16 24.21 16.90
N THR A 132 -15.47 23.31 15.98
CA THR A 132 -15.39 21.87 16.17
C THR A 132 -13.96 21.31 16.12
N TRP A 133 -12.96 22.11 15.70
CA TRP A 133 -11.57 21.68 15.65
C TRP A 133 -11.00 21.52 17.07
N PRO A 134 -10.50 20.33 17.45
CA PRO A 134 -10.13 20.05 18.84
C PRO A 134 -8.73 20.53 19.22
N TRP A 135 -7.90 20.98 18.26
CA TRP A 135 -6.48 21.26 18.50
C TRP A 135 -6.12 22.72 18.31
N ALA A 136 -4.85 23.04 18.59
CA ALA A 136 -4.32 24.38 18.36
C ALA A 136 -4.52 24.83 16.91
N TRP A 137 -4.73 26.14 16.74
CA TRP A 137 -5.03 26.76 15.45
C TRP A 137 -3.96 26.50 14.38
N SER A 138 -2.70 26.39 14.77
CA SER A 138 -1.57 26.10 13.88
C SER A 138 -1.66 24.72 13.20
N TRP A 139 -2.46 23.81 13.73
CA TRP A 139 -2.66 22.47 13.17
C TRP A 139 -3.84 22.38 12.22
N TRP A 140 -4.66 23.43 12.12
CA TRP A 140 -5.69 23.52 11.10
C TRP A 140 -5.07 23.91 9.75
N LYS A 141 -5.04 22.96 8.81
CA LYS A 141 -4.35 23.10 7.53
C LYS A 141 -5.25 22.66 6.37
N PRO A 142 -6.37 23.35 6.12
CA PRO A 142 -7.26 23.03 5.00
C PRO A 142 -6.50 23.17 3.67
N ALA A 143 -6.78 22.25 2.74
CA ALA A 143 -6.02 22.05 1.51
C ALA A 143 -6.92 21.78 0.30
N GLY A 144 -8.22 22.05 0.42
CA GLY A 144 -9.22 21.92 -0.63
C GLY A 144 -9.93 20.56 -0.59
N PHE A 145 -11.11 20.51 -1.23
CA PHE A 145 -12.10 19.45 -1.10
C PHE A 145 -11.51 18.03 -1.01
N ARG A 146 -10.79 17.59 -2.05
CA ARG A 146 -10.27 16.22 -2.10
C ARG A 146 -9.23 15.94 -0.99
N ARG A 147 -8.35 16.90 -0.70
CA ARG A 147 -7.28 16.71 0.29
C ARG A 147 -7.83 16.73 1.71
N ASP A 148 -8.82 17.57 1.98
CA ASP A 148 -9.48 17.64 3.28
C ASP A 148 -10.24 16.35 3.58
N LEU A 149 -10.96 15.79 2.60
CA LEU A 149 -11.57 14.46 2.76
C LEU A 149 -10.54 13.35 2.99
N VAL A 150 -9.36 13.42 2.36
CA VAL A 150 -8.28 12.46 2.60
C VAL A 150 -7.77 12.55 4.04
N LYS A 151 -7.55 13.76 4.55
CA LYS A 151 -7.16 14.00 5.96
C LYS A 151 -8.23 13.53 6.93
N ALA A 152 -9.49 13.83 6.62
CA ALA A 152 -10.64 13.41 7.41
C ALA A 152 -10.66 11.89 7.61
N CYS A 153 -10.60 11.14 6.51
CA CYS A 153 -10.58 9.68 6.58
C CYS A 153 -9.33 9.13 7.29
N ALA A 154 -8.16 9.74 7.11
CA ALA A 154 -6.94 9.29 7.78
C ALA A 154 -7.04 9.43 9.31
N LEU A 155 -7.61 10.54 9.80
CA LEU A 155 -7.85 10.77 11.22
C LEU A 155 -8.93 9.84 11.80
N ILE A 156 -9.99 9.56 11.05
CA ILE A 156 -11.02 8.59 11.46
C ILE A 156 -10.44 7.16 11.53
N ILE A 157 -9.56 6.78 10.61
CA ILE A 157 -8.83 5.51 10.68
C ILE A 157 -7.97 5.48 11.94
N ALA A 158 -7.24 6.55 12.24
CA ALA A 158 -6.42 6.63 13.45
C ALA A 158 -7.24 6.40 14.74
N GLU A 159 -8.43 7.01 14.84
CA GLU A 159 -9.35 6.78 15.96
C GLU A 159 -9.85 5.33 16.02
N GLY A 160 -10.24 4.76 14.88
CA GLY A 160 -10.70 3.36 14.81
C GLY A 160 -9.61 2.38 15.23
N GLU A 161 -8.38 2.61 14.78
CA GLU A 161 -7.22 1.80 15.19
C GLU A 161 -6.93 1.93 16.69
N LYS A 162 -7.05 3.13 17.26
CA LYS A 162 -6.94 3.38 18.72
C LYS A 162 -7.99 2.58 19.48
N PHE A 163 -9.26 2.66 19.04
CA PHE A 163 -10.36 1.91 19.64
C PHE A 163 -10.12 0.38 19.61
N ASP A 164 -9.70 -0.16 18.45
CA ASP A 164 -9.42 -1.59 18.30
C ASP A 164 -8.28 -2.06 19.20
N ARG A 165 -7.23 -1.25 19.38
CA ARG A 165 -6.13 -1.53 20.32
C ARG A 165 -6.59 -1.51 21.76
N ALA A 166 -7.34 -0.49 22.17
CA ALA A 166 -7.89 -0.39 23.53
C ALA A 166 -8.76 -1.61 23.87
N ARG A 167 -9.61 -2.03 22.94
CA ARG A 167 -10.46 -3.23 23.10
C ARG A 167 -9.65 -4.52 23.26
N LYS A 168 -8.51 -4.66 22.56
CA LYS A 168 -7.63 -5.83 22.69
C LYS A 168 -6.88 -5.88 24.03
N ARG A 169 -6.54 -4.74 24.62
CA ARG A 169 -5.87 -4.65 25.94
C ARG A 169 -6.80 -5.02 27.11
N GLY A 170 -8.11 -4.84 26.95
CA GLY A 170 -9.12 -5.13 27.98
C GLY A 170 -9.66 -6.58 27.97
N LYS A 171 -9.11 -7.46 27.12
CA LYS A 171 -9.38 -8.91 27.11
C LYS A 171 -8.17 -9.65 27.64
#